data_AF-A0A850P9V4-F1
#
_entry.id   AF-A0A850P9V4-F1
#
_cell.length_a   1.000
_cell.length_b   1.000
_cell.length_c   1.000
_cell.angle_alpha   90.00
_cell.angle_beta   90.00
_cell.angle_gamma   90.00
#
_symmetry.space_group_name_H-M   'P 1'
#
loop_
_entity.id
_entity.type
_entity.pdbx_description
1 polymer ?
#
loop_
_entity_poly.entity_id
_entity_poly.type
_entity_poly.pdbx_seq_one_letter_code
_entity_poly.pdbx_strand_id
1 'polypeptide(L)' 'MPFPQTAAPLQHALAARGYDEPTPVQAAVLAEGTEGRDLLVSAQTGSGKTVAFGLALADTLLQGAERL' A
#
# COMPACT_ATOMS: atom_id res chain seq x y z
N MET A 1 -0.20 -13.11 -3.76
CA MET A 1 -0.06 -12.80 -2.31
C MET A 1 -0.99 -11.64 -2.03
N PRO A 2 -1.89 -11.72 -1.04
CA PRO A 2 -2.79 -10.60 -0.73
C PRO A 2 -2.00 -9.38 -0.24
N PHE A 3 -2.65 -8.21 -0.23
CA PHE A 3 -2.08 -7.02 0.40
C PHE A 3 -1.70 -7.30 1.87
N PRO A 4 -0.61 -6.68 2.39
CA PRO A 4 -0.28 -6.78 3.81
C PRO A 4 -1.42 -6.20 4.67
N GLN A 5 -1.50 -6.65 5.92
CA GLN A 5 -2.49 -6.12 6.85
C GLN A 5 -2.27 -4.61 7.05
N THR A 6 -3.35 -3.83 6.92
CA THR A 6 -3.35 -2.36 7.01
C THR A 6 -4.63 -1.91 7.73
N ALA A 7 -4.88 -0.60 7.82
CA ALA A 7 -6.07 -0.06 8.47
C ALA A 7 -7.37 -0.57 7.82
N ALA A 8 -8.39 -0.89 8.63
CA ALA A 8 -9.63 -1.50 8.15
C ALA A 8 -10.33 -0.71 7.02
N PRO A 9 -10.38 0.63 7.04
CA PRO A 9 -10.98 1.39 5.94
C PRO A 9 -10.22 1.24 4.62
N LEU A 10 -8.89 1.09 4.66
CA LEU A 10 -8.09 0.85 3.46
C LEU A 10 -8.32 -0.56 2.91
N GLN A 11 -8.45 -1.57 3.77
CA GLN A 11 -8.79 -2.92 3.34
C GLN A 11 -10.15 -2.97 2.65
N HIS A 12 -11.17 -2.32 3.23
CA HIS A 12 -12.48 -2.19 2.59
C HIS A 12 -12.42 -1.45 1.25
N ALA A 13 -11.63 -0.36 1.17
CA ALA A 13 -11.47 0.38 -0.07
C ALA A 13 -10.78 -0.44 -1.18
N LEU A 14 -9.76 -1.23 -0.84
CA LEU A 14 -9.10 -2.14 -1.78
C LEU A 14 -10.09 -3.21 -2.29
N ALA A 15 -10.83 -3.85 -1.38
CA ALA A 15 -11.83 -4.85 -1.74
C ALA A 15 -12.96 -4.28 -2.62
N ALA A 16 -13.48 -3.10 -2.29
CA ALA A 16 -14.53 -2.44 -3.07
C ALA A 16 -14.08 -2.07 -4.50
N ARG A 17 -12.76 -1.95 -4.73
CA ARG A 17 -12.17 -1.73 -6.05
C ARG A 17 -11.77 -3.01 -6.77
N GLY A 18 -11.91 -4.18 -6.13
CA GLY A 18 -11.45 -5.47 -6.66
C GLY A 18 -9.93 -5.57 -6.71
N TYR A 19 -9.22 -4.94 -5.77
CA TYR A 19 -7.76 -5.03 -5.66
C TYR A 19 -7.40 -6.18 -4.71
N ASP A 20 -7.44 -7.40 -5.24
CA ASP A 20 -7.22 -8.62 -4.45
C ASP A 20 -5.72 -8.87 -4.19
N GLU A 21 -4.88 -8.56 -5.17
CA GLU A 21 -3.43 -8.74 -5.11
C GLU A 21 -2.69 -7.47 -5.53
N PRO A 22 -1.55 -7.14 -4.88
CA PRO A 22 -0.73 -6.02 -5.27
C PRO A 22 -0.06 -6.28 -6.62
N THR A 23 0.05 -5.23 -7.42
CA THR A 23 0.89 -5.26 -8.62
C THR A 23 2.37 -5.39 -8.24
N PRO A 24 3.28 -5.78 -9.17
CA PRO A 24 4.70 -5.93 -8.84
C PRO A 24 5.35 -4.68 -8.22
N VAL A 25 4.97 -3.48 -8.66
CA VAL A 25 5.50 -2.24 -8.06
C VAL A 25 4.90 -1.97 -6.69
N GLN A 26 3.62 -2.31 -6.46
CA GLN A 26 3.01 -2.17 -5.14
C GLN A 26 3.65 -3.13 -4.12
N ALA A 27 3.86 -4.39 -4.52
CA ALA A 27 4.53 -5.38 -3.69
C ALA A 27 5.97 -4.96 -3.34
N ALA A 28 6.72 -4.38 -4.29
CA ALA A 28 8.07 -3.89 -4.05
C ALA A 28 8.11 -2.70 -3.08
N VAL A 29 7.14 -1.79 -3.15
CA VAL A 29 7.04 -0.64 -2.22
C VAL A 29 6.65 -1.09 -0.82
N LEU A 30 5.78 -2.09 -0.71
CA LEU A 30 5.26 -2.63 0.56
C LEU A 30 6.09 -3.81 1.11
N ALA A 31 7.24 -4.10 0.52
CA ALA A 31 8.10 -5.19 0.95
C ALA A 31 8.68 -4.92 2.35
N GLU A 32 8.94 -5.98 3.11
CA GLU A 32 9.63 -5.86 4.38
C GLU A 32 10.99 -5.14 4.21
N GLY A 33 11.29 -4.21 5.11
CA GLY A 33 12.53 -3.43 5.08
C GLY A 33 12.52 -2.20 4.16
N THR A 34 11.38 -1.84 3.57
CA THR A 34 11.17 -0.53 2.92
C THR A 34 10.60 0.52 3.87
N GLU A 35 10.01 0.10 4.98
CA GLU A 35 9.36 0.97 5.96
C GLU A 35 10.32 2.02 6.53
N GLY A 36 9.86 3.28 6.56
CA GLY A 36 10.66 4.41 7.04
C GLY A 36 11.85 4.81 6.15
N ARG A 37 11.98 4.24 4.95
CA ARG A 37 13.08 4.55 4.02
C ARG A 37 12.61 5.34 2.81
N ASP A 38 13.50 6.17 2.30
CA ASP A 38 13.31 6.82 1.01
C ASP A 38 13.48 5.80 -0.11
N LEU A 39 12.51 5.75 -1.02
CA LEU A 39 12.50 4.83 -2.16
C LEU A 39 12.47 5.61 -3.47
N LEU A 40 13.31 5.23 -4.42
CA LEU A 40 13.16 5.62 -5.82
C LEU A 40 12.38 4.53 -6.56
N VAL A 41 11.17 4.86 -6.99
CA VAL A 41 10.24 3.89 -7.61
C VAL A 41 10.04 4.24 -9.08
N SER A 42 10.53 3.38 -9.97
CA SER A 42 10.37 3.52 -11.41
C SER A 42 9.49 2.40 -11.98
N ALA A 43 8.35 2.79 -12.55
CA ALA A 43 7.44 1.90 -13.27
C ALA A 43 6.57 2.73 -14.23
N GLN A 44 5.96 2.10 -15.23
CA GLN A 44 5.09 2.79 -16.18
C GLN A 44 3.81 3.37 -15.53
N THR A 45 3.14 4.29 -16.23
CA THR A 45 1.79 4.74 -15.84
C THR A 45 0.81 3.58 -15.92
N GLY A 46 -0.16 3.53 -15.00
CA GLY A 46 -1.08 2.39 -14.88
C GLY A 46 -0.55 1.21 -14.06
N SER A 47 0.75 1.19 -13.68
CA SER A 47 1.31 0.12 -12.83
C SER A 47 0.80 0.10 -11.39
N GLY A 48 0.05 1.12 -10.94
CA GLY A 48 -0.51 1.17 -9.60
C GLY A 48 0.35 1.87 -8.54
N LYS A 49 1.36 2.67 -8.94
CA LYS A 49 2.25 3.42 -8.04
C LYS A 49 1.51 4.32 -7.03
N THR A 50 0.42 4.98 -7.47
CA THR A 50 -0.36 5.87 -6.60
C THR A 50 -0.95 5.13 -5.40
N VAL A 51 -1.48 3.93 -5.62
CA VAL A 51 -1.99 3.08 -4.53
C VAL A 51 -0.84 2.62 -3.64
N ALA A 52 0.31 2.25 -4.23
CA ALA A 52 1.50 1.84 -3.48
C ALA A 52 1.94 2.92 -2.48
N PHE A 53 2.04 4.18 -2.93
CA PHE A 53 2.43 5.30 -2.07
C PHE A 53 1.36 5.64 -1.03
N GLY A 54 0.07 5.60 -1.40
CA GLY A 54 -1.01 5.83 -0.46
C GLY A 54 -1.00 4.83 0.70
N LEU A 55 -0.76 3.54 0.41
CA LEU A 55 -0.62 2.50 1.42
C LEU A 55 0.65 2.65 2.26
N ALA A 56 1.78 3.04 1.66
CA ALA A 56 3.03 3.29 2.40
C ALA A 56 2.94 4.51 3.34
N LEU A 57 2.15 5.53 2.97
CA LEU A 57 1.92 6.71 3.81
C LEU A 57 0.88 6.48 4.91
N ALA A 58 0.05 5.45 4.77
CA ALA A 58 -1.10 5.23 5.64
C ALA A 58 -0.73 5.15 7.12
N ASP A 59 0.33 4.42 7.45
CA ASP A 59 0.72 4.22 8.85
C ASP A 59 1.07 5.56 9.55
N THR A 60 1.89 6.36 8.86
CA THR A 60 2.31 7.69 9.32
C THR A 60 1.14 8.67 9.46
N LEU A 61 0.20 8.64 8.52
CA LEU A 61 -0.93 9.57 8.50
C LEU A 61 -2.05 9.18 9.46
N LEU A 62 -2.30 7.88 9.61
CA LEU A 62 -3.40 7.36 10.43
C LEU A 62 -2.99 7.18 11.90
N GLN A 63 -1.69 7.07 12.22
CA GLN A 63 -1.16 7.01 13.59
C GLN A 63 -1.87 6.02 14.53
N GLY A 64 -2.40 4.92 13.98
CA GLY A 64 -3.16 3.92 14.73
C GLY A 64 -4.60 4.32 15.12
N ALA A 65 -5.11 5.46 14.65
CA ALA A 65 -6.49 5.93 14.92
C ALA A 65 -7.58 4.96 14.41
N GLU A 66 -7.22 3.99 13.55
CA GLU A 66 -8.15 3.06 12.91
C GLU A 66 -7.68 1.59 12.94
N ARG A 67 -6.73 1.24 13.84
CA ARG A 67 -6.43 -0.19 14.15
C ARG A 67 -7.41 -0.68 15.21
N LEU A 68 -8.70 -0.78 14.87
CA LEU A 68 -9.73 -1.42 15.69
C LEU A 68 -10.34 -2.60 14.93
#